data_AF-A0A945HCH8-F1
#
_entry.id   AF-A0A945HCH8-F1
#
_cell.length_a   1.000
_cell.length_b   1.000
_cell.length_c   1.000
_cell.angle_alpha   90.00
_cell.angle_beta   90.00
_cell.angle_gamma   90.00
#
_symmetry.space_group_name_H-M   'P 1'
#
loop_
_entity.id
_entity.type
_entity.pdbx_description
1 polymer ?
#
loop_
_entity_poly.entity_id
_entity_poly.type
_entity_poly.pdbx_seq_one_letter_code
_entity_poly.pdbx_strand_id
1 'polypeptide(L)'
;EHRRTELVSGIVAVEIQADDPTAMAERWGGVLGRQADGTVVRLDDGEVRFLAVMDDRGEGLAGVEVRAHRDADLEIGGVRFALRTA
;
A
#
# COMPACT_ATOMS: atom_id res chain seq x y z
N GLU A 1 3.19 17.59 20.82
CA GLU A 1 2.15 17.08 19.92
C GLU A 1 2.53 17.46 18.49
N HIS A 2 2.95 16.50 17.65
CA HIS A 2 3.40 16.78 16.27
C HIS A 2 2.48 16.06 15.29
N ARG A 3 1.24 16.52 15.15
CA ARG A 3 0.31 16.03 14.13
C ARG A 3 0.16 17.10 13.04
N ARG A 4 0.98 17.06 12.00
CA ARG A 4 0.76 17.81 10.75
C ARG A 4 -0.28 17.09 9.89
N THR A 5 -1.51 17.01 10.38
CA THR A 5 -2.67 16.54 9.59
C THR A 5 -2.99 17.46 8.41
N GLU A 6 -2.34 18.62 8.30
CA GLU A 6 -2.44 19.54 7.17
C GLU A 6 -1.66 19.08 5.92
N LEU A 7 -0.91 17.97 5.96
CA LEU A 7 -0.11 17.51 4.83
C LEU A 7 -0.60 16.22 4.18
N VAL A 8 -1.34 15.38 4.91
CA VAL A 8 -1.79 14.06 4.47
C VAL A 8 -3.24 13.82 4.89
N SER A 9 -4.12 13.52 3.95
CA SER A 9 -5.57 13.39 4.18
C SER A 9 -6.10 11.95 4.17
N GLY A 10 -5.28 10.96 3.80
CA GLY A 10 -5.63 9.54 3.88
C GLY A 10 -4.58 8.63 3.24
N ILE A 11 -4.56 7.36 3.65
CA ILE A 11 -3.81 6.31 2.94
C ILE A 11 -4.70 5.83 1.80
N VAL A 12 -4.20 5.93 0.57
CA VAL A 12 -4.96 5.55 -0.63
C VAL A 12 -4.49 4.23 -1.22
N ALA A 13 -3.25 3.81 -0.93
CA ALA A 13 -2.80 2.46 -1.24
C ALA A 13 -1.73 1.98 -0.26
N VAL A 14 -1.66 0.66 -0.09
CA VAL A 14 -0.52 -0.01 0.52
C VAL A 14 -0.01 -1.11 -0.40
N GLU A 15 1.30 -1.27 -0.46
CA GLU A 15 1.99 -2.25 -1.30
C GLU A 15 2.65 -3.30 -0.42
N ILE A 16 2.29 -4.56 -0.66
CA ILE A 16 2.79 -5.73 0.06
C ILE A 16 3.52 -6.64 -0.92
N GLN A 17 4.78 -6.92 -0.64
CA GLN A 17 5.55 -7.97 -1.30
C GLN A 17 5.03 -9.34 -0.89
N ALA A 18 4.88 -10.22 -1.86
CA ALA A 18 4.51 -11.61 -1.69
C ALA A 18 5.22 -12.46 -2.75
N ASP A 19 5.56 -13.70 -2.40
CA ASP A 19 6.14 -14.65 -3.36
C ASP A 19 5.10 -15.05 -4.43
N ASP A 20 3.83 -15.15 -4.01
CA ASP A 20 2.67 -15.28 -4.90
C ASP A 20 1.67 -14.15 -4.64
N PRO A 21 1.78 -13.04 -5.40
CA PRO A 21 0.91 -11.87 -5.22
C PRO A 21 -0.57 -12.16 -5.44
N THR A 22 -0.92 -13.07 -6.35
CA THR A 22 -2.31 -13.41 -6.65
C THR A 22 -2.91 -14.23 -5.52
N ALA A 23 -2.21 -15.29 -5.07
CA ALA A 23 -2.68 -16.10 -3.96
C ALA A 23 -2.79 -15.28 -2.65
N MET A 24 -1.85 -14.35 -2.43
CA MET A 24 -1.91 -13.45 -1.29
C MET A 24 -3.13 -12.51 -1.39
N ALA A 25 -3.40 -11.94 -2.57
CA ALA A 25 -4.57 -11.10 -2.80
C ALA A 25 -5.88 -11.85 -2.56
N GLU A 26 -6.02 -13.08 -3.07
CA GLU A 26 -7.21 -13.92 -2.84
C GLU A 26 -7.41 -14.21 -1.35
N ARG A 27 -6.35 -14.58 -0.64
CA ARG A 27 -6.38 -14.85 0.80
C ARG A 27 -6.83 -13.62 1.59
N TRP A 28 -6.24 -12.46 1.31
CA TRP A 28 -6.62 -11.21 1.98
C TRP A 28 -8.01 -10.75 1.58
N GLY A 29 -8.42 -10.95 0.34
CA GLY A 29 -9.78 -10.74 -0.11
C GLY A 29 -10.78 -11.53 0.75
N GLY A 30 -10.53 -12.82 0.95
CA GLY A 30 -11.34 -13.66 1.84
C GLY A 30 -11.42 -13.15 3.28
N VAL A 31 -10.30 -12.71 3.85
CA VAL A 31 -10.25 -12.13 5.21
C VAL A 31 -11.04 -10.82 5.31
N LEU A 32 -10.95 -9.99 4.28
CA LEU A 32 -11.59 -8.67 4.22
C LEU A 32 -13.05 -8.74 3.76
N GLY A 33 -13.54 -9.91 3.34
CA GLY A 33 -14.86 -10.07 2.75
C GLY A 33 -15.00 -9.38 1.39
N ARG A 34 -13.90 -9.28 0.63
CA ARG A 34 -13.82 -8.58 -0.65
C ARG A 34 -13.25 -9.48 -1.74
N GLN A 35 -13.72 -9.30 -2.97
CA GLN A 35 -13.14 -10.01 -4.10
C GLN A 35 -11.82 -9.34 -4.50
N ALA A 36 -10.76 -10.14 -4.67
CA ALA A 36 -9.52 -9.66 -5.27
C ALA A 36 -9.72 -9.44 -6.78
N ASP A 37 -9.08 -8.40 -7.31
CA ASP A 37 -8.95 -8.12 -8.73
C ASP A 37 -7.49 -8.35 -9.13
N GLY A 38 -7.18 -9.57 -9.58
CA GLY A 38 -5.81 -10.02 -9.80
C GLY A 38 -5.00 -9.94 -8.51
N THR A 39 -4.03 -9.04 -8.47
CA THR A 39 -3.15 -8.83 -7.31
C THR A 39 -3.57 -7.64 -6.43
N VAL A 40 -4.81 -7.14 -6.58
CA VAL A 40 -5.30 -5.96 -5.86
C VAL A 40 -6.57 -6.28 -5.08
N VAL A 41 -6.67 -5.79 -3.84
CA VAL A 41 -7.91 -5.80 -3.05
C VAL A 41 -8.35 -4.36 -2.82
N ARG A 42 -9.47 -3.96 -3.44
CA ARG A 42 -10.03 -2.61 -3.31
C ARG A 42 -10.80 -2.43 -2.00
N LEU A 43 -10.43 -1.44 -1.21
CA LEU A 43 -11.10 -1.00 0.01
C LEU A 43 -12.05 0.18 -0.29
N ASP A 44 -12.72 0.70 0.74
CA ASP A 44 -13.64 1.84 0.56
C ASP A 44 -12.87 3.15 0.28
N ASP A 45 -11.74 3.35 0.96
CA ASP A 45 -10.93 4.57 0.88
C ASP A 45 -9.53 4.36 0.26
N GLY A 46 -9.30 3.21 -0.35
CA GLY A 46 -8.00 2.88 -0.94
C GLY A 46 -7.91 1.45 -1.45
N GLU A 47 -6.69 0.94 -1.59
CA GLU A 47 -6.46 -0.43 -2.06
C GLU A 47 -5.21 -1.07 -1.46
N VAL A 48 -5.20 -2.39 -1.40
CA VAL A 48 -4.01 -3.18 -1.11
C VAL A 48 -3.50 -3.76 -2.41
N ARG A 49 -2.27 -3.44 -2.79
CA ARG A 49 -1.59 -3.94 -3.98
C ARG A 49 -0.56 -4.98 -3.55
N PHE A 50 -0.68 -6.18 -4.07
CA PHE A 50 0.30 -7.25 -3.87
C PHE A 50 1.27 -7.25 -5.04
N LEU A 51 2.57 -7.23 -4.72
CA LEU A 51 3.68 -7.16 -5.66
C LEU A 51 4.58 -8.37 -5.48
N ALA A 52 5.26 -8.80 -6.54
CA ALA A 52 6.33 -9.80 -6.39
C ALA A 52 7.42 -9.25 -5.46
N VAL A 53 8.12 -10.13 -4.74
CA VAL A 53 9.28 -9.74 -3.92
C VAL A 53 10.33 -9.04 -4.79
N MET A 54 10.74 -7.83 -4.39
CA MET A 54 11.69 -7.00 -5.15
C MET A 54 13.06 -6.85 -4.46
N ASP A 55 13.16 -7.25 -3.19
CA ASP A 55 14.36 -7.09 -2.38
C ASP A 55 14.62 -8.29 -1.46
N ASP A 56 15.74 -8.25 -0.72
CA ASP A 56 16.18 -9.31 0.17
C ASP A 56 15.40 -9.38 1.50
N ARG A 57 14.39 -8.52 1.70
CA ARG A 57 13.53 -8.55 2.89
C ARG A 57 12.44 -9.62 2.80
N GLY A 58 12.08 -10.04 1.59
CA GLY A 58 11.05 -11.05 1.35
C GLY A 58 9.63 -10.48 1.39
N GLU A 59 8.68 -11.30 1.85
CA GLU A 59 7.27 -10.88 1.97
C GLU A 59 7.07 -9.80 3.04
N GLY A 60 6.25 -8.79 2.75
CA GLY A 60 5.94 -7.73 3.72
C GLY A 60 5.64 -6.37 3.10
N LEU A 61 5.47 -5.35 3.94
CA LEU A 61 5.17 -4.00 3.50
C LEU A 61 6.37 -3.39 2.74
N ALA A 62 6.13 -2.98 1.50
CA ALA A 62 7.14 -2.32 0.67
C ALA A 62 6.80 -0.87 0.35
N GLY A 63 5.51 -0.50 0.36
CA GLY A 63 5.09 0.84 0.01
C GLY A 63 3.80 1.29 0.68
N VAL A 64 3.70 2.61 0.86
CA VAL A 64 2.48 3.30 1.30
C VAL A 64 2.30 4.51 0.40
N GLU A 65 1.11 4.64 -0.15
CA GLU A 65 0.68 5.82 -0.90
C GLU A 65 -0.32 6.61 -0.07
N VAL A 66 -0.07 7.90 0.06
CA VAL A 66 -0.91 8.80 0.84
C VAL A 66 -1.30 10.02 0.02
N ARG A 67 -2.55 10.45 0.18
CA ARG A 67 -3.05 11.70 -0.41
C ARG A 67 -2.44 12.88 0.34
N ALA A 68 -1.81 13.79 -0.39
CA ALA A 68 -1.09 14.93 0.17
C ALA A 68 -1.34 16.24 -0.60
N HIS A 69 -0.83 17.36 -0.09
CA HIS A 69 -0.91 18.67 -0.76
C HIS A 69 0.20 18.94 -1.78
N ARG A 70 1.19 18.06 -1.85
CA ARG A 70 2.27 18.09 -2.84
C ARG A 70 2.77 16.69 -3.11
N ASP A 71 3.32 16.48 -4.30
CA ASP A 71 3.98 15.24 -4.64
C ASP A 71 5.34 15.12 -3.97
N ALA A 72 5.65 13.94 -3.44
CA ALA A 72 6.97 13.57 -2.97
C ALA A 72 7.13 12.05 -2.90
N ASP A 73 8.35 11.57 -3.10
CA ASP A 73 8.72 10.18 -2.84
C ASP A 73 9.80 10.17 -1.75
N LEU A 74 9.58 9.34 -0.73
CA LEU A 74 10.50 9.16 0.38
C LEU A 74 10.73 7.67 0.62
N GLU A 75 11.90 7.32 1.14
CA GLU A 75 12.16 5.98 1.63
C GLU A 75 12.50 6.04 3.11
N ILE A 76 11.82 5.22 3.92
CA ILE A 76 12.02 5.16 5.37
C ILE A 76 12.11 3.69 5.75
N GLY A 77 13.31 3.26 6.17
CA GLY A 77 13.54 1.85 6.55
C GLY A 77 13.26 0.86 5.43
N GLY A 78 13.58 1.24 4.18
CA GLY A 78 13.29 0.46 2.97
C GLY A 78 11.84 0.51 2.51
N VAL A 79 10.92 1.17 3.21
CA VAL A 79 9.53 1.32 2.77
C VAL A 79 9.39 2.62 2.00
N ARG A 80 8.81 2.54 0.79
CA ARG A 80 8.51 3.70 -0.05
C ARG A 80 7.26 4.42 0.46
N PHE A 81 7.35 5.73 0.61
CA PHE A 81 6.22 6.60 0.89
C PHE A 81 6.01 7.53 -0.30
N ALA A 82 4.93 7.31 -1.04
CA ALA A 82 4.49 8.24 -2.08
C ALA A 82 3.42 9.18 -1.52
N LEU A 83 3.72 10.46 -1.55
CA LEU A 83 2.76 11.53 -1.33
C LEU A 83 2.29 11.96 -2.71
N ARG A 84 0.97 11.91 -2.93
CA ARG A 84 0.35 12.25 -4.22
C ARG A 84 -0.76 13.27 -4.01
N THR A 85 -0.80 14.32 -4.81
CA THR A 85 -1.96 15.22 -4.87
C THR A 85 -3.16 14.51 -5.47
N ALA A 86 -4.35 14.75 -4.91
CA ALA A 86 -5.61 14.16 -5.36
C ALA A 86 -6.08 14.69 -6.72
#